data_AF-A0A916YHD5-F1
#
_entry.id   AF-A0A916YHD5-F1
#
_cell.length_a   1.000
_cell.length_b   1.000
_cell.length_c   1.000
_cell.angle_alpha   90.00
_cell.angle_beta   90.00
_cell.angle_gamma   90.00
#
_symmetry.space_group_name_H-M   'P 1'
#
loop_
_entity.id
_entity.type
_entity.pdbx_description
1 polymer ?
#
loop_
_entity_poly.entity_id
_entity_poly.type
_entity_poly.pdbx_seq_one_letter_code
_entity_poly.pdbx_strand_id
1 'polypeptide(L)'
;MNERKALKARLELLESGLRTKKYTQAEVDLCKEAYQKLCNEGVKPDIKQVVPVPTSSVPTKTYGQNDVLQLDENAKQVINQLRTQQQQFDAQKSELSNSLRNYPTHVNCKPVVEQILALREQWKNVGDKIRYVIEHGKLPEEKIADLPDGWADKLPKSKYELDRAIGNLKINLKKWSDKLKANKTLVKQQEYAVKIREGEMKLEIMLKLFKSL
;
A
#
# COMPACT_ATOMS: atom_id res chain seq x y z
N MET A 1 36.41 -2.05 -19.04
CA MET A 1 35.33 -2.97 -18.60
C MET A 1 35.79 -4.41 -18.30
N ASN A 2 36.83 -4.94 -18.98
CA ASN A 2 37.29 -6.32 -18.80
C ASN A 2 38.07 -6.57 -17.49
N GLU A 3 38.87 -5.61 -17.02
CA GLU A 3 39.69 -5.77 -15.81
C GLU A 3 38.87 -5.91 -14.52
N ARG A 4 37.77 -5.17 -14.41
CA ARG A 4 36.83 -5.28 -13.27
C ARG A 4 36.21 -6.67 -13.18
N LYS A 5 35.84 -7.27 -14.31
CA LYS A 5 35.29 -8.64 -14.34
C LYS A 5 36.37 -9.67 -13.98
N ALA A 6 37.60 -9.49 -14.47
CA ALA A 6 38.73 -10.37 -14.16
C ALA A 6 39.09 -10.33 -12.66
N LEU A 7 39.12 -9.14 -12.04
CA LEU A 7 39.40 -8.99 -10.60
C LEU A 7 38.28 -9.54 -9.72
N LYS A 8 37.02 -9.40 -10.14
CA LYS A 8 35.89 -10.03 -9.43
C LYS A 8 36.00 -11.55 -9.43
N ALA A 9 36.28 -12.16 -10.59
CA ALA A 9 36.45 -13.60 -10.71
C ALA A 9 37.66 -14.10 -9.89
N ARG A 10 38.76 -13.32 -9.86
CA ARG A 10 39.93 -13.63 -9.03
C ARG A 10 39.62 -13.56 -7.54
N LEU A 11 38.84 -12.58 -7.11
CA LEU A 11 38.41 -12.45 -5.71
C LEU A 11 37.54 -13.64 -5.27
N GLU A 12 36.56 -14.05 -6.09
CA GLU A 12 35.72 -15.23 -5.81
C GLU A 12 36.56 -16.53 -5.71
N LEU A 13 37.60 -16.65 -6.54
CA LEU A 13 38.52 -17.79 -6.50
C LEU A 13 39.41 -17.77 -5.25
N LEU A 14 39.91 -16.60 -4.83
CA LEU A 14 40.70 -16.48 -3.60
C LEU A 14 39.86 -16.73 -2.34
N GLU A 15 38.62 -16.21 -2.28
CA GLU A 15 37.69 -16.44 -1.16
C GLU A 15 37.29 -17.92 -1.03
N SER A 16 37.11 -18.63 -2.14
CA SER A 16 36.85 -20.07 -2.12
C SER A 16 38.09 -20.88 -1.72
N GLY A 17 39.28 -20.48 -2.18
CA GLY A 17 40.55 -21.14 -1.84
C GLY A 17 41.03 -20.89 -0.40
N LEU A 18 40.64 -19.77 0.20
CA LEU A 18 40.89 -19.44 1.61
C LEU A 18 40.27 -20.47 2.56
N ARG A 19 39.08 -21.01 2.23
CA ARG A 19 38.43 -22.10 2.99
C ARG A 19 39.27 -23.38 3.00
N THR A 20 40.07 -23.58 1.96
CA THR A 20 40.99 -24.71 1.82
C THR A 20 42.43 -24.39 2.25
N LYS A 21 42.66 -23.21 2.87
CA LYS A 21 43.98 -22.69 3.30
C LYS A 21 45.04 -22.61 2.20
N LYS A 22 44.63 -22.55 0.93
CA LYS A 22 45.54 -22.41 -0.22
C LYS A 22 46.03 -20.98 -0.43
N TYR A 23 45.27 -20.01 0.10
CA TYR A 23 45.60 -18.60 0.04
C TYR A 23 45.46 -17.99 1.43
N THR A 24 46.14 -16.88 1.64
CA THR A 24 46.15 -16.15 2.90
C THR A 24 45.09 -15.04 2.88
N GLN A 25 44.63 -14.64 4.08
CA GLN A 25 43.66 -13.55 4.20
C GLN A 25 44.20 -12.24 3.61
N ALA A 26 45.50 -11.99 3.75
CA ALA A 26 46.16 -10.81 3.20
C ALA A 26 46.06 -10.73 1.65
N GLU A 27 46.12 -11.86 0.95
CA GLU A 27 45.96 -11.90 -0.51
C GLU A 27 44.53 -11.62 -0.95
N VAL A 28 43.54 -12.06 -0.17
CA VAL A 28 42.12 -11.77 -0.40
C VAL A 28 41.87 -10.27 -0.21
N ASP A 29 42.39 -9.69 0.87
CA ASP A 29 42.19 -8.28 1.21
C ASP A 29 42.84 -7.35 0.17
N LEU A 30 44.06 -7.66 -0.29
CA LEU A 30 44.71 -6.93 -1.39
C LEU A 30 43.90 -6.97 -2.69
N CYS A 31 43.34 -8.12 -3.05
CA CYS A 31 42.52 -8.25 -4.27
C CYS A 31 41.19 -7.49 -4.14
N LYS A 32 40.64 -7.44 -2.91
CA LYS A 32 39.41 -6.72 -2.59
C LYS A 32 39.60 -5.21 -2.67
N GLU A 33 40.70 -4.69 -2.12
CA GLU A 33 41.06 -3.28 -2.22
C GLU A 33 41.27 -2.86 -3.68
N ALA A 34 41.98 -3.66 -4.48
CA ALA A 34 42.18 -3.38 -5.90
C ALA A 34 40.86 -3.35 -6.69
N TYR A 35 39.96 -4.30 -6.42
CA TYR A 35 38.63 -4.31 -7.03
C TYR A 35 37.78 -3.09 -6.61
N GLN A 36 37.86 -2.68 -5.34
CA GLN A 36 37.11 -1.55 -4.82
C GLN A 36 37.65 -0.22 -5.36
N LYS A 37 38.96 -0.06 -5.53
CA LYS A 37 39.57 1.10 -6.20
C LYS A 37 39.05 1.26 -7.62
N LEU A 38 39.01 0.18 -8.40
CA LEU A 38 38.46 0.20 -9.77
C LEU A 38 36.93 0.39 -9.83
N CYS A 39 36.20 0.11 -8.75
CA CYS A 39 34.79 0.44 -8.65
C CYS A 39 34.57 1.93 -8.34
N ASN A 40 35.55 2.58 -7.70
CA ASN A 40 35.50 3.97 -7.27
C ASN A 40 36.15 4.94 -8.27
N GLU A 41 37.02 4.46 -9.16
CA GLU A 41 37.53 5.21 -10.31
C GLU A 41 36.39 5.53 -11.29
N GLY A 42 35.83 6.73 -11.12
CA GLY A 42 34.63 7.22 -11.81
C GLY A 42 33.81 8.18 -10.95
N VAL A 43 34.06 8.23 -9.64
CA VAL A 43 33.45 9.21 -8.73
C VAL A 43 34.47 10.30 -8.42
N LYS A 44 34.36 11.45 -9.09
CA LYS A 44 35.07 12.66 -8.65
C LYS A 44 34.57 13.04 -7.24
N PRO A 45 35.45 13.45 -6.32
CA PRO A 45 35.02 13.89 -5.00
C PRO A 45 34.38 15.28 -5.14
N ASP A 46 33.04 15.32 -5.19
CA ASP A 46 32.33 16.58 -5.03
C ASP A 46 32.11 16.86 -3.55
N ILE A 47 32.39 18.10 -3.20
CA ILE A 47 32.42 18.64 -1.84
C ILE A 47 31.03 18.46 -1.23
N LYS A 48 30.98 18.01 0.03
CA LYS A 48 29.76 17.82 0.81
C LYS A 48 28.98 19.14 0.91
N GLN A 49 28.07 19.39 -0.03
CA GLN A 49 26.78 19.98 0.31
C GLN A 49 25.86 18.84 0.73
N VAL A 50 25.28 18.98 1.92
CA VAL A 50 24.29 18.05 2.46
C VAL A 50 23.06 18.10 1.56
N VAL A 51 22.97 17.21 0.58
CA VAL A 51 21.74 16.98 -0.19
C VAL A 51 21.01 15.80 0.47
N PRO A 52 19.75 15.98 0.89
CA PRO A 52 19.00 14.97 1.62
C PRO A 52 18.79 13.70 0.77
N VAL A 53 18.97 12.56 1.43
CA VAL A 53 18.63 11.22 0.96
C VAL A 53 17.22 11.25 0.33
N PRO A 54 17.02 10.83 -0.94
CA PRO A 54 15.70 10.52 -1.41
C PRO A 54 15.25 9.25 -0.69
N THR A 55 14.50 9.44 0.39
CA THR A 55 13.63 8.43 0.97
C THR A 55 12.84 7.85 -0.19
N SER A 56 13.00 6.54 -0.41
CA SER A 56 12.10 5.77 -1.27
C SER A 56 10.68 6.12 -0.83
N SER A 57 10.01 6.95 -1.63
CA SER A 57 8.62 7.26 -1.42
C SER A 57 7.87 5.98 -1.73
N VAL A 58 7.51 5.27 -0.65
CA VAL A 58 6.25 4.54 -0.65
C VAL A 58 5.24 5.47 -1.33
N PRO A 59 4.48 5.03 -2.35
CA PRO A 59 3.49 5.88 -2.99
C PRO A 59 2.41 6.20 -1.96
N THR A 60 2.67 7.24 -1.19
CA THR A 60 1.69 7.95 -0.41
C THR A 60 0.86 8.65 -1.47
N LYS A 61 -0.33 8.12 -1.77
CA LYS A 61 -1.37 8.93 -2.38
C LYS A 61 -1.58 10.10 -1.42
N THR A 62 -0.86 11.19 -1.62
CA THR A 62 -1.22 12.51 -1.10
C THR A 62 -2.50 12.88 -1.81
N TYR A 63 -3.64 12.50 -1.23
CA TYR A 63 -4.91 13.13 -1.55
C TYR A 63 -4.70 14.62 -1.27
N GLY A 64 -4.67 15.42 -2.33
CA GLY A 64 -4.28 16.81 -2.26
C GLY A 64 -5.24 17.56 -1.34
N GLN A 65 -4.74 18.55 -0.60
CA GLN A 65 -5.56 19.52 0.13
C GLN A 65 -6.71 20.11 -0.73
N ASN A 66 -6.54 20.10 -2.06
CA ASN A 66 -7.53 20.56 -3.03
C ASN A 66 -8.79 19.70 -3.13
N ASP A 67 -8.74 18.38 -2.88
CA ASP A 67 -9.92 17.51 -3.00
C ASP A 67 -10.94 17.76 -1.86
N VAL A 68 -10.47 18.28 -0.72
CA VAL A 68 -11.33 18.55 0.45
C VAL A 68 -12.10 19.86 0.28
N LEU A 69 -11.60 20.80 -0.53
CA LEU A 69 -12.21 22.12 -0.68
C LEU A 69 -13.56 22.09 -1.42
N GLN A 70 -13.78 21.07 -2.26
CA GLN A 70 -15.01 20.90 -3.05
C GLN A 70 -16.09 20.07 -2.35
N LEU A 71 -15.82 19.57 -1.13
CA LEU A 71 -16.78 18.76 -0.37
C LEU A 71 -17.79 19.65 0.38
N ASP A 72 -18.96 19.07 0.68
CA ASP A 72 -19.95 19.67 1.56
C ASP A 72 -19.37 19.97 2.96
N GLU A 73 -19.89 21.00 3.63
CA GLU A 73 -19.39 21.43 4.94
C GLU A 73 -19.51 20.32 6.01
N ASN A 74 -20.55 19.48 5.92
CA ASN A 74 -20.69 18.32 6.81
C ASN A 74 -19.55 17.30 6.58
N ALA A 75 -19.19 17.04 5.33
CA ALA A 75 -18.10 16.12 4.99
C ALA A 75 -16.75 16.66 5.46
N LYS A 76 -16.50 17.97 5.36
CA LYS A 76 -15.30 18.62 5.90
C LYS A 76 -15.20 18.48 7.42
N GLN A 77 -16.31 18.69 8.14
CA GLN A 77 -16.34 18.50 9.60
C GLN A 77 -16.01 17.06 10.00
N VAL A 78 -16.61 16.07 9.32
CA VAL A 78 -16.31 14.66 9.55
C VAL A 78 -14.84 14.33 9.27
N ILE A 79 -14.26 14.83 8.17
CA ILE A 79 -12.84 14.64 7.87
C ILE A 79 -11.96 15.23 8.97
N ASN A 80 -12.28 16.42 9.47
CA ASN A 80 -11.51 17.05 10.54
C ASN A 80 -11.57 16.25 11.84
N GLN A 81 -12.75 15.75 12.23
CA GLN A 81 -12.89 14.86 13.39
C GLN A 81 -12.06 13.59 13.23
N LEU A 82 -12.11 12.95 12.06
CA LEU A 82 -11.33 11.74 11.76
C LEU A 82 -9.82 12.03 11.76
N ARG A 83 -9.37 13.20 11.27
CA ARG A 83 -7.95 13.60 11.32
C ARG A 83 -7.48 13.78 12.76
N THR A 84 -8.27 14.42 13.61
CA THR A 84 -7.97 14.54 15.05
C THR A 84 -7.84 13.16 15.69
N GLN A 85 -8.77 12.25 15.41
CA GLN A 85 -8.70 10.88 15.91
C GLN A 85 -7.45 10.13 15.41
N GLN A 86 -7.08 10.32 14.14
CA GLN A 86 -5.88 9.73 13.56
C GLN A 86 -4.60 10.25 14.24
N GLN A 87 -4.54 11.55 14.53
CA GLN A 87 -3.42 12.16 15.26
C GLN A 87 -3.33 11.63 16.70
N GLN A 88 -4.44 11.43 17.38
CA GLN A 88 -4.47 10.82 18.72
C GLN A 88 -3.87 9.41 18.72
N PHE A 89 -4.26 8.56 17.77
CA PHE A 89 -3.67 7.23 17.66
C PHE A 89 -2.18 7.27 17.33
N ASP A 90 -1.72 8.24 16.53
CA ASP A 90 -0.31 8.36 16.22
C ASP A 90 0.52 8.86 17.42
N ALA A 91 -0.03 9.80 18.21
CA ALA A 91 0.57 10.25 19.46
C ALA A 91 0.72 9.09 20.46
N GLN A 92 -0.34 8.31 20.68
CA GLN A 92 -0.32 7.13 21.56
C GLN A 92 0.69 6.08 21.09
N LYS A 93 0.78 5.83 19.77
CA LYS A 93 1.80 4.93 19.20
C LYS A 93 3.21 5.42 19.46
N SER A 94 3.45 6.72 19.27
CA SER A 94 4.76 7.33 19.49
C SER A 94 5.15 7.23 20.96
N GLU A 95 4.23 7.52 21.88
CA GLU A 95 4.42 7.40 23.32
C GLU A 95 4.79 5.97 23.74
N LEU A 96 4.00 4.97 23.32
CA LEU A 96 4.30 3.56 23.59
C LEU A 96 5.61 3.10 22.93
N SER A 97 5.92 3.59 21.73
CA SER A 97 7.17 3.24 21.05
C SER A 97 8.39 3.84 21.77
N ASN A 98 8.26 5.04 22.32
CA ASN A 98 9.30 5.69 23.09
C ASN A 98 9.47 5.02 24.46
N SER A 99 8.38 4.57 25.09
CA SER A 99 8.45 3.87 26.38
C SER A 99 9.23 2.55 26.29
N LEU A 100 9.17 1.83 25.15
CA LEU A 100 9.95 0.62 24.90
C LEU A 100 11.46 0.79 25.08
N ARG A 101 12.00 2.00 24.89
CA ARG A 101 13.45 2.28 25.10
C ARG A 101 13.86 2.16 26.57
N ASN A 102 12.91 2.32 27.48
CA ASN A 102 13.13 2.27 28.93
C ASN A 102 12.80 0.89 29.52
N TYR A 103 12.37 -0.09 28.71
CA TYR A 103 12.08 -1.43 29.20
C TYR A 103 13.37 -2.21 29.47
N PRO A 104 13.49 -2.89 30.63
CA PRO A 104 14.63 -3.76 30.90
C PRO A 104 14.69 -4.94 29.93
N THR A 105 15.90 -5.35 29.55
CA THR A 105 16.15 -6.39 28.54
C THR A 105 15.57 -7.78 28.88
N HIS A 106 15.30 -8.02 30.16
CA HIS A 106 14.76 -9.29 30.67
C HIS A 106 13.22 -9.28 30.83
N VAL A 107 12.55 -8.15 30.56
CA VAL A 107 11.10 -8.02 30.71
C VAL A 107 10.41 -8.25 29.37
N ASN A 108 9.35 -9.06 29.39
CA ASN A 108 8.55 -9.35 28.20
C ASN A 108 7.77 -8.11 27.73
N CYS A 109 8.18 -7.53 26.61
CA CYS A 109 7.56 -6.36 26.00
C CYS A 109 6.38 -6.69 25.07
N LYS A 110 6.02 -7.99 24.90
CA LYS A 110 4.97 -8.44 23.98
C LYS A 110 3.63 -7.69 24.17
N PRO A 111 3.12 -7.44 25.39
CA PRO A 111 1.86 -6.72 25.56
C PRO A 111 1.89 -5.30 25.00
N VAL A 112 3.01 -4.59 25.18
CA VAL A 112 3.19 -3.22 24.65
C VAL A 112 3.27 -3.23 23.13
N VAL A 113 3.98 -4.21 22.56
CA VAL A 113 4.07 -4.39 21.10
C VAL A 113 2.70 -4.70 20.51
N GLU A 114 1.89 -5.55 21.16
CA GLU A 114 0.52 -5.85 20.74
C GLU A 114 -0.37 -4.59 20.76
N GLN A 115 -0.25 -3.75 21.79
CA GLN A 115 -0.96 -2.47 21.85
C GLN A 115 -0.55 -1.52 20.71
N ILE A 116 0.74 -1.41 20.41
CA ILE A 116 1.25 -0.61 19.28
C ILE A 116 0.68 -1.12 17.95
N LEU A 117 0.63 -2.43 17.76
CA LEU A 117 0.06 -3.04 16.55
C LEU A 117 -1.44 -2.79 16.44
N ALA A 118 -2.19 -2.89 17.54
CA ALA A 118 -3.62 -2.58 17.58
C ALA A 118 -3.89 -1.10 17.24
N LEU A 119 -3.13 -0.16 17.83
CA LEU A 119 -3.23 1.26 17.50
C LEU A 119 -2.88 1.54 16.03
N ARG A 120 -1.91 0.80 15.46
CA ARG A 120 -1.57 0.91 14.03
C ARG A 120 -2.73 0.46 13.14
N GLU A 121 -3.47 -0.57 13.53
CA GLU A 121 -4.66 -1.02 12.82
C GLU A 121 -5.78 0.01 12.90
N GLN A 122 -6.04 0.57 14.09
CA GLN A 122 -7.01 1.65 14.29
C GLN A 122 -6.66 2.89 13.45
N TRP A 123 -5.39 3.31 13.45
CA TRP A 123 -4.88 4.41 12.64
C TRP A 123 -5.12 4.19 11.14
N LYS A 124 -4.91 2.95 10.65
CA LYS A 124 -5.19 2.58 9.26
C LYS A 124 -6.69 2.61 8.94
N ASN A 125 -7.54 2.10 9.85
CA ASN A 125 -8.98 2.13 9.70
C ASN A 125 -9.52 3.56 9.58
N VAL A 126 -9.03 4.49 10.43
CA VAL A 126 -9.40 5.90 10.33
C VAL A 126 -8.91 6.52 9.02
N GLY A 127 -7.69 6.20 8.58
CA GLY A 127 -7.17 6.64 7.29
C GLY A 127 -7.95 6.10 6.08
N ASP A 128 -8.53 4.90 6.18
CA ASP A 128 -9.48 4.37 5.18
C ASP A 128 -10.80 5.15 5.21
N LYS A 129 -11.35 5.47 6.40
CA LYS A 129 -12.57 6.30 6.52
C LYS A 129 -12.39 7.68 5.90
N ILE A 130 -11.26 8.35 6.17
CA ILE A 130 -10.96 9.67 5.59
C ILE A 130 -10.98 9.60 4.06
N ARG A 131 -10.31 8.59 3.47
CA ARG A 131 -10.30 8.39 2.02
C ARG A 131 -11.69 8.14 1.47
N TYR A 132 -12.49 7.31 2.14
CA TYR A 132 -13.86 7.05 1.74
C TYR A 132 -14.71 8.32 1.73
N VAL A 133 -14.62 9.15 2.78
CA VAL A 133 -15.37 10.42 2.84
C VAL A 133 -14.91 11.41 1.76
N ILE A 134 -13.62 11.43 1.43
CA ILE A 134 -13.11 12.25 0.31
C ILE A 134 -13.67 11.77 -1.03
N GLU A 135 -13.73 10.46 -1.26
CA GLU A 135 -14.18 9.87 -2.53
C GLU A 135 -15.71 9.89 -2.70
N HIS A 136 -16.47 9.78 -1.59
CA HIS A 136 -17.92 9.59 -1.62
C HIS A 136 -18.73 10.70 -0.95
N GLY A 137 -18.09 11.66 -0.28
CA GLY A 137 -18.75 12.76 0.43
C GLY A 137 -19.50 12.36 1.70
N LYS A 138 -19.51 11.08 2.09
CA LYS A 138 -20.22 10.55 3.27
C LYS A 138 -19.43 9.45 3.95
N LEU A 139 -19.76 9.14 5.20
CA LEU A 139 -19.21 7.97 5.89
C LEU A 139 -19.70 6.67 5.22
N PRO A 140 -18.95 5.57 5.34
CA PRO A 140 -19.44 4.27 4.95
C PRO A 140 -20.68 3.93 5.82
N GLU A 141 -21.85 3.98 5.21
CA GLU A 141 -23.11 3.56 5.82
C GLU A 141 -23.35 2.08 5.51
N GLU A 142 -23.97 1.36 6.43
CA GLU A 142 -24.35 -0.05 6.23
C GLU A 142 -25.47 -0.23 5.19
N LYS A 143 -26.17 0.86 4.83
CA LYS A 143 -27.30 0.81 3.91
C LYS A 143 -26.83 0.93 2.47
N ILE A 144 -27.22 -0.07 1.68
CA ILE A 144 -26.98 -0.11 0.24
C ILE A 144 -27.90 0.92 -0.38
N ALA A 145 -27.33 1.82 -1.18
CA ALA A 145 -28.15 2.72 -1.97
C ALA A 145 -28.86 1.91 -3.05
N ASP A 146 -30.14 2.18 -3.26
CA ASP A 146 -30.86 1.66 -4.42
C ASP A 146 -30.16 2.10 -5.71
N LEU A 147 -30.33 1.31 -6.77
CA LEU A 147 -29.81 1.69 -8.08
C LEU A 147 -30.42 3.03 -8.49
N PRO A 148 -29.63 3.97 -9.06
CA PRO A 148 -30.15 5.27 -9.44
C PRO A 148 -31.29 5.12 -10.45
N ASP A 149 -32.34 5.92 -10.26
CA ASP A 149 -33.51 5.93 -11.15
C ASP A 149 -33.10 6.11 -12.62
N GLY A 150 -33.69 5.30 -13.49
CA GLY A 150 -33.39 5.28 -14.93
C GLY A 150 -32.04 4.65 -15.30
N TRP A 151 -31.37 3.93 -14.39
CA TRP A 151 -30.14 3.19 -14.74
C TRP A 151 -30.39 2.11 -15.80
N ALA A 152 -31.51 1.39 -15.70
CA ALA A 152 -31.88 0.35 -16.64
C ALA A 152 -32.10 0.90 -18.07
N ASP A 153 -32.59 2.13 -18.19
CA ASP A 153 -32.86 2.78 -19.48
C ASP A 153 -31.57 3.15 -20.23
N LYS A 154 -30.46 3.26 -19.51
CA LYS A 154 -29.12 3.54 -20.05
C LYS A 154 -28.40 2.27 -20.52
N LEU A 155 -29.02 1.10 -20.41
CA LEU A 155 -28.40 -0.16 -20.82
C LEU A 155 -28.33 -0.28 -22.35
N PRO A 156 -27.29 -0.95 -22.87
CA PRO A 156 -27.21 -1.25 -24.29
C PRO A 156 -28.41 -2.08 -24.76
N LYS A 157 -29.02 -1.67 -25.87
CA LYS A 157 -30.11 -2.41 -26.51
C LYS A 157 -29.61 -3.52 -27.44
N SER A 158 -28.32 -3.47 -27.81
CA SER A 158 -27.68 -4.51 -28.61
C SER A 158 -27.33 -5.72 -27.75
N LYS A 159 -27.78 -6.91 -28.18
CA LYS A 159 -27.50 -8.18 -27.50
C LYS A 159 -25.99 -8.42 -27.33
N TYR A 160 -25.19 -8.12 -28.35
CA TYR A 160 -23.73 -8.26 -28.29
C TYR A 160 -23.08 -7.34 -27.25
N GLU A 161 -23.49 -6.07 -27.21
CA GLU A 161 -22.94 -5.10 -26.25
C GLU A 161 -23.35 -5.43 -24.82
N LEU A 162 -24.58 -5.92 -24.65
CA LEU A 162 -25.10 -6.35 -23.37
C LEU A 162 -24.37 -7.61 -22.85
N ASP A 163 -24.09 -8.59 -23.71
CA ASP A 163 -23.29 -9.77 -23.34
C ASP A 163 -21.87 -9.38 -22.88
N ARG A 164 -21.22 -8.47 -23.62
CA ARG A 164 -19.91 -7.93 -23.24
C ARG A 164 -19.95 -7.21 -21.89
N ALA A 165 -20.99 -6.41 -21.65
CA ALA A 165 -21.18 -5.72 -20.36
C ALA A 165 -21.38 -6.72 -19.20
N ILE A 166 -22.19 -7.77 -19.42
CA ILE A 166 -22.40 -8.87 -18.47
C ILE A 166 -21.07 -9.57 -18.16
N GLY A 167 -20.28 -9.91 -19.18
CA GLY A 167 -18.97 -10.54 -19.00
C GLY A 167 -18.02 -9.69 -18.17
N ASN A 168 -17.91 -8.40 -18.48
CA ASN A 168 -17.09 -7.46 -17.72
C ASN A 168 -17.55 -7.33 -16.26
N LEU A 169 -18.86 -7.28 -16.03
CA LEU A 169 -19.42 -7.17 -14.68
C LEU A 169 -19.14 -8.43 -13.85
N LYS A 170 -19.26 -9.63 -14.43
CA LYS A 170 -18.90 -10.90 -13.76
C LYS A 170 -17.42 -10.94 -13.36
N ILE A 171 -16.52 -10.46 -14.23
CA ILE A 171 -15.09 -10.35 -13.92
C ILE A 171 -14.86 -9.41 -12.74
N ASN A 172 -15.54 -8.25 -12.73
CA ASN A 172 -15.44 -7.29 -11.64
C ASN A 172 -16.00 -7.83 -10.33
N LEU A 173 -17.13 -8.52 -10.35
CA LEU A 173 -17.70 -9.19 -9.17
C LEU A 173 -16.70 -10.18 -8.55
N LYS A 174 -16.06 -11.02 -9.37
CA LYS A 174 -15.01 -11.93 -8.90
C LYS A 174 -13.84 -11.15 -8.27
N LYS A 175 -13.35 -10.11 -8.94
CA LYS A 175 -12.27 -9.26 -8.41
C LYS A 175 -12.65 -8.59 -7.09
N TRP A 176 -13.88 -8.11 -6.94
CA TRP A 176 -14.35 -7.49 -5.69
C TRP A 176 -14.52 -8.53 -4.58
N SER A 177 -14.98 -9.74 -4.89
CA SER A 177 -15.03 -10.85 -3.92
C SER A 177 -13.65 -11.24 -3.39
N ASP A 178 -12.66 -11.34 -4.29
CA ASP A 178 -11.27 -11.62 -3.89
C ASP A 178 -10.71 -10.49 -3.01
N LYS A 179 -11.00 -9.23 -3.36
CA LYS A 179 -10.61 -8.07 -2.55
C LYS A 179 -11.33 -8.02 -1.20
N LEU A 180 -12.60 -8.40 -1.12
CA LEU A 180 -13.34 -8.48 0.13
C LEU A 180 -12.65 -9.44 1.11
N LYS A 181 -12.24 -10.61 0.63
CA LYS A 181 -11.53 -11.62 1.43
C LYS A 181 -10.11 -11.20 1.83
N ALA A 182 -9.43 -10.45 0.96
CA ALA A 182 -8.04 -10.04 1.19
C ALA A 182 -7.87 -8.84 2.12
N ASN A 183 -8.87 -7.94 2.21
CA ASN A 183 -8.78 -6.75 3.03
C ASN A 183 -9.15 -7.02 4.48
N LYS A 184 -8.36 -6.46 5.41
CA LYS A 184 -8.55 -6.60 6.87
C LYS A 184 -9.33 -5.45 7.49
N THR A 185 -9.43 -4.31 6.81
CA THR A 185 -10.07 -3.12 7.34
C THR A 185 -11.58 -3.17 7.10
N LEU A 186 -12.37 -2.93 8.14
CA LEU A 186 -13.84 -3.00 8.09
C LEU A 186 -14.42 -2.08 7.00
N VAL A 187 -13.83 -0.89 6.81
CA VAL A 187 -14.28 0.08 5.81
C VAL A 187 -14.17 -0.48 4.39
N LYS A 188 -13.03 -1.09 4.05
CA LYS A 188 -12.83 -1.68 2.72
C LYS A 188 -13.67 -2.94 2.54
N GLN A 189 -13.86 -3.71 3.60
CA GLN A 189 -14.77 -4.84 3.56
C GLN A 189 -16.20 -4.38 3.25
N GLN A 190 -16.68 -3.33 3.91
CA GLN A 190 -17.97 -2.71 3.63
C GLN A 190 -18.04 -2.16 2.20
N GLU A 191 -17.01 -1.43 1.75
CA GLU A 191 -16.94 -0.88 0.39
C GLU A 191 -17.06 -1.98 -0.68
N TYR A 192 -16.30 -3.08 -0.54
CA TYR A 192 -16.39 -4.19 -1.49
C TYR A 192 -17.69 -4.96 -1.36
N ALA A 193 -18.25 -5.12 -0.16
CA ALA A 193 -19.55 -5.76 0.03
C ALA A 193 -20.67 -4.98 -0.68
N VAL A 194 -20.68 -3.65 -0.58
CA VAL A 194 -21.62 -2.78 -1.29
C VAL A 194 -21.43 -2.90 -2.80
N LYS A 195 -20.19 -2.84 -3.30
CA LYS A 195 -19.88 -2.99 -4.74
C LYS A 195 -20.34 -4.35 -5.29
N ILE A 196 -20.16 -5.43 -4.52
CA ILE A 196 -20.63 -6.76 -4.90
C ILE A 196 -22.15 -6.77 -5.01
N ARG A 197 -22.86 -6.33 -3.97
CA ARG A 197 -24.33 -6.36 -3.97
C ARG A 197 -24.93 -5.47 -5.07
N GLU A 198 -24.41 -4.26 -5.26
CA GLU A 198 -24.80 -3.41 -6.39
C GLU A 198 -24.52 -4.08 -7.74
N GLY A 199 -23.36 -4.71 -7.88
CA GLY A 199 -22.99 -5.44 -9.09
C GLY A 199 -23.90 -6.63 -9.36
N GLU A 200 -24.34 -7.34 -8.32
CA GLU A 200 -25.29 -8.45 -8.42
C GLU A 200 -26.66 -7.98 -8.87
N MET A 201 -27.18 -6.87 -8.30
CA MET A 201 -28.44 -6.27 -8.76
C MET A 201 -28.36 -5.82 -10.22
N LYS A 202 -27.27 -5.14 -10.61
CA LYS A 202 -27.02 -4.73 -12.01
C LYS A 202 -26.97 -5.93 -12.95
N LEU A 203 -26.29 -6.99 -12.54
CA LEU A 203 -26.16 -8.22 -13.31
C LEU A 203 -27.52 -8.90 -13.50
N GLU A 204 -28.35 -8.95 -12.46
CA GLU A 204 -29.69 -9.52 -12.54
C GLU A 204 -30.55 -8.79 -13.56
N ILE A 205 -30.56 -7.45 -13.53
CA ILE A 205 -31.31 -6.62 -14.50
C ILE A 205 -30.78 -6.83 -15.92
N MET A 206 -29.46 -6.80 -16.12
CA MET A 206 -28.84 -7.02 -17.43
C MET A 206 -29.17 -8.41 -17.99
N LEU A 207 -29.17 -9.45 -17.15
CA LEU A 207 -29.53 -10.80 -17.56
C LEU A 207 -31.01 -10.93 -17.92
N LYS A 208 -31.91 -10.23 -17.21
CA LYS A 208 -33.34 -10.17 -17.55
C LYS A 208 -33.52 -9.50 -18.91
N LEU A 209 -32.89 -8.35 -19.14
CA LEU A 209 -32.93 -7.64 -20.42
C LEU A 209 -32.36 -8.48 -21.57
N PHE A 210 -31.24 -9.17 -21.34
CA PHE A 210 -30.60 -10.03 -22.33
C PHE A 210 -31.47 -11.20 -22.77
N LYS A 211 -32.30 -11.74 -21.85
CA LYS A 211 -33.28 -12.79 -22.17
C LYS A 211 -34.49 -12.26 -22.93
N SER A 212 -34.84 -10.98 -22.77
CA SER A 212 -35.96 -10.34 -23.47
C SER A 212 -35.63 -9.82 -24.88
N LEU A 213 -34.34 -9.75 -25.23
CA LEU A 213 -33.83 -9.35 -26.56
C LEU A 213 -33.53 -10.58 -27.44
#